data_AF-A0A7C5Y7L0-F1
#
_entry.id   AF-A0A7C5Y7L0-F1
#
_cell.length_a   1.000
_cell.length_b   1.000
_cell.length_c   1.000
_cell.angle_alpha   90.00
_cell.angle_beta   90.00
_cell.angle_gamma   90.00
#
_symmetry.space_group_name_H-M   'P 1'
#
loop_
_entity.id
_entity.type
_entity.pdbx_description
1 polymer ?
#
loop_
_entity_poly.entity_id
_entity_poly.type
_entity_poly.pdbx_seq_one_letter_code
_entity_poly.pdbx_strand_id
1 'polypeptide(L)'
;LGERIGKELNIPVYLYERSATSPERENLSEIRKGEFEGFFEKIKDPRWKPDFGPDKVHETAGVTAVGAREFLIAFNVNLGTDNIEIADKIAKAVRHISGGYRYVKAMGVELKEKGIVQVSMNLTNYKKSPIFRVFETIKREAQRYGVPVVGSEIIGMVPLQALVETFAWYLQIDDFGTNRIIEQKLIEQLTKGE
;
A
#
# COMPACT_ATOMS: atom_id res chain seq x y z
N LEU A 1 11.72 -2.74 18.89
CA LEU A 1 12.27 -3.38 17.67
C LEU A 1 13.36 -2.53 17.04
N GLY A 2 13.06 -1.31 16.55
CA GLY A 2 14.05 -0.45 15.89
C GLY A 2 15.32 -0.22 16.71
N GLU A 3 15.19 0.10 18.00
CA GLU A 3 16.33 0.26 18.91
C GLU A 3 17.23 -1.00 18.98
N ARG A 4 16.63 -2.19 19.04
CA ARG A 4 17.38 -3.46 19.07
C ARG A 4 18.14 -3.69 17.77
N ILE A 5 17.54 -3.41 16.61
CA ILE A 5 18.23 -3.49 15.30
C ILE A 5 19.44 -2.55 15.29
N GLY A 6 19.25 -1.31 15.74
CA GLY A 6 20.33 -0.32 15.79
C GLY A 6 21.47 -0.73 16.72
N LYS A 7 21.16 -1.24 17.92
CA LYS A 7 22.15 -1.62 18.94
C LYS A 7 22.83 -2.96 18.66
N GLU A 8 22.06 -3.99 18.30
CA GLU A 8 22.56 -5.37 18.19
C GLU A 8 23.22 -5.61 16.82
N LEU A 9 22.77 -4.93 15.75
CA LEU A 9 23.25 -5.16 14.38
C LEU A 9 24.05 -4.00 13.79
N ASN A 10 24.15 -2.85 14.48
CA ASN A 10 24.78 -1.63 13.97
C ASN A 10 24.22 -1.16 12.62
N ILE A 11 22.91 -1.34 12.39
CA ILE A 11 22.23 -0.88 11.18
C ILE A 11 21.48 0.43 11.49
N PRO A 12 21.63 1.49 10.68
CA PRO A 12 20.82 2.71 10.83
C PRO A 12 19.34 2.41 10.64
N VAL A 13 18.52 2.88 11.59
CA VAL A 13 17.07 2.67 11.60
C VAL A 13 16.32 3.99 11.53
N TYR A 14 15.34 4.06 10.63
CA TYR A 14 14.40 5.17 10.49
C TYR A 14 13.00 4.73 10.90
N LEU A 15 12.37 5.48 11.80
CA LEU A 15 10.99 5.26 12.14
C LEU A 15 10.06 5.97 11.15
N TYR A 16 9.00 5.29 10.73
CA TYR A 16 8.05 5.82 9.73
C TYR A 16 6.58 5.62 10.14
N GLU A 17 5.66 6.24 9.39
CA GLU A 17 4.21 6.24 9.66
C GLU A 17 3.90 6.67 11.11
N ARG A 18 3.09 5.91 11.85
CA ARG A 18 2.71 6.25 13.23
C ARG A 18 3.87 6.21 14.22
N SER A 19 5.01 5.69 13.81
CA SER A 19 6.24 5.66 14.62
C SER A 19 7.21 6.78 14.27
N ALA A 20 6.95 7.56 13.21
CA ALA A 20 7.84 8.61 12.77
C ALA A 20 8.08 9.66 13.86
N THR A 21 9.35 10.07 14.03
CA THR A 21 9.77 11.11 14.97
C THR A 21 9.70 12.52 14.38
N SER A 22 9.55 12.63 13.05
CA SER A 22 9.37 13.89 12.35
C SER A 22 8.36 13.75 11.20
N PRO A 23 7.64 14.83 10.83
CA PRO A 23 6.65 14.79 9.75
C PRO A 23 7.23 14.35 8.39
N GLU A 24 8.48 14.72 8.10
CA GLU A 24 9.17 14.39 6.85
C GLU A 24 9.42 12.89 6.67
N ARG A 25 9.40 12.12 7.78
CA ARG A 25 9.65 10.67 7.80
C ARG A 25 8.37 9.84 7.81
N GLU A 26 7.20 10.46 7.93
CA GLU A 26 5.94 9.73 8.00
C GLU A 26 5.73 8.89 6.73
N ASN A 27 6.06 9.44 5.55
CA ASN A 27 5.94 8.74 4.28
C ASN A 27 7.20 7.92 3.95
N LEU A 28 7.06 6.60 3.91
CA LEU A 28 8.14 5.68 3.53
C LEU A 28 8.79 6.00 2.17
N SER A 29 8.02 6.54 1.21
CA SER A 29 8.55 6.91 -0.10
C SER A 29 9.58 8.05 0.00
N GLU A 30 9.40 8.97 0.95
CA GLU A 30 10.39 10.03 1.21
C GLU A 30 11.66 9.47 1.83
N ILE A 31 11.55 8.52 2.77
CA ILE A 31 12.71 7.80 3.31
C ILE A 31 13.44 7.06 2.18
N ARG A 32 12.73 6.30 1.34
CA ARG A 32 13.31 5.48 0.26
C ARG A 32 13.80 6.27 -0.95
N LYS A 33 13.55 7.57 -1.02
CA LYS A 33 13.94 8.40 -2.16
C LYS A 33 15.47 8.41 -2.31
N GLY A 34 15.94 8.07 -3.50
CA GLY A 34 17.36 7.85 -3.81
C GLY A 34 17.82 6.40 -3.64
N GLU A 35 16.94 5.50 -3.20
CA GLU A 35 17.20 4.08 -3.01
C GLU A 35 18.45 3.82 -2.15
N PHE A 36 19.25 2.80 -2.46
CA PHE A 36 20.44 2.46 -1.68
C PHE A 36 21.58 3.44 -1.96
N GLU A 37 21.84 3.71 -3.25
CA GLU A 37 22.95 4.49 -3.75
C GLU A 37 22.88 5.95 -3.27
N GLY A 38 21.68 6.55 -3.34
CA GLY A 38 21.46 7.93 -2.89
C GLY A 38 21.47 8.09 -1.37
N PHE A 39 21.38 7.00 -0.60
CA PHE A 39 21.28 7.09 0.85
C PHE A 39 22.61 7.48 1.51
N PHE A 40 23.75 7.16 0.87
CA PHE A 40 25.08 7.52 1.38
C PHE A 40 25.29 9.02 1.52
N GLU A 41 24.72 9.83 0.61
CA GLU A 41 24.74 11.28 0.72
C GLU A 41 23.62 11.79 1.61
N LYS A 42 22.43 11.19 1.52
CA LYS A 42 21.26 11.59 2.28
C LYS A 42 21.50 11.53 3.79
N ILE A 43 22.13 10.48 4.30
CA ILE A 43 22.36 10.28 5.75
C ILE A 43 23.25 11.37 6.37
N LYS A 44 24.06 12.07 5.57
CA LYS A 44 24.93 13.16 6.03
C LYS A 44 24.15 14.44 6.35
N ASP A 45 22.94 14.58 5.81
CA ASP A 45 22.05 15.69 6.14
C ASP A 45 21.50 15.49 7.56
N PRO A 46 21.65 16.45 8.49
CA PRO A 46 21.12 16.34 9.85
C PRO A 46 19.63 16.01 9.93
N ARG A 47 18.84 16.42 8.92
CA ARG A 47 17.40 16.08 8.82
C ARG A 47 17.16 14.59 8.66
N TRP A 48 18.13 13.86 8.12
CA TRP A 48 18.10 12.43 7.88
C TRP A 48 19.01 11.67 8.83
N LYS A 49 19.30 12.20 10.03
CA LYS A 49 19.97 11.44 11.08
C LYS A 49 19.09 10.25 11.53
N PRO A 50 19.58 8.99 11.55
CA PRO A 50 18.76 7.84 11.92
C PRO A 50 18.23 7.96 13.36
N ASP A 51 17.07 7.36 13.61
CA ASP A 51 16.44 7.33 14.94
C ASP A 51 17.18 6.39 15.90
N PHE A 52 17.74 5.29 15.37
CA PHE A 52 18.59 4.36 16.11
C PHE A 52 19.75 3.86 15.23
N GLY A 53 20.81 3.38 15.88
CA GLY A 53 22.00 2.87 15.19
C GLY A 53 22.97 3.98 14.75
N PRO A 54 24.02 3.63 14.00
CA PRO A 54 25.05 4.58 13.55
C PRO A 54 24.53 5.51 12.46
N ASP A 55 25.10 6.71 12.34
CA ASP A 55 24.86 7.70 11.28
C ASP A 55 25.64 7.41 9.98
N LYS A 56 25.85 6.13 9.69
CA LYS A 56 26.51 5.63 8.47
C LYS A 56 25.68 4.50 7.86
N VAL A 57 25.52 4.51 6.54
CA VAL A 57 24.90 3.41 5.79
C VAL A 57 25.70 2.13 6.02
N HIS A 58 25.02 1.05 6.38
CA HIS A 58 25.66 -0.25 6.56
C HIS A 58 26.05 -0.82 5.18
N GLU A 59 27.27 -1.30 5.02
CA GLU A 59 27.85 -1.65 3.71
C GLU A 59 27.07 -2.74 2.98
N THR A 60 26.62 -3.78 3.69
CA THR A 60 25.85 -4.89 3.10
C THR A 60 24.33 -4.83 3.34
N ALA A 61 23.88 -4.13 4.38
CA ALA A 61 22.47 -4.12 4.82
C ALA A 61 21.76 -2.80 4.51
N GLY A 62 22.51 -1.76 4.11
CA GLY A 62 21.98 -0.43 3.85
C GLY A 62 21.42 0.22 5.10
N VAL A 63 20.14 0.60 5.02
CA VAL A 63 19.38 1.21 6.12
C VAL A 63 18.05 0.50 6.28
N THR A 64 17.51 0.51 7.49
CA THR A 64 16.23 -0.15 7.79
C THR A 64 15.16 0.87 8.14
N ALA A 65 13.94 0.69 7.62
CA ALA A 65 12.76 1.44 8.06
C ALA A 65 11.88 0.54 8.94
N VAL A 66 11.50 1.02 10.13
CA VAL A 66 10.61 0.31 11.07
C VAL A 66 9.43 1.20 11.42
N GLY A 67 8.21 0.68 11.44
CA GLY A 67 7.07 1.52 11.78
C GLY A 67 5.80 0.73 11.98
N ALA A 68 4.84 1.39 12.63
CA ALA A 68 3.47 0.93 12.78
C ALA A 68 2.55 1.68 11.82
N ARG A 69 1.70 0.94 11.12
CA ARG A 69 0.74 1.50 10.15
C ARG A 69 -0.53 0.66 10.14
N GLU A 70 -1.58 1.22 9.56
CA GLU A 70 -2.78 0.46 9.25
C GLU A 70 -2.48 -0.64 8.21
N PHE A 71 -3.33 -1.67 8.16
CA PHE A 71 -3.22 -2.71 7.16
C PHE A 71 -3.24 -2.12 5.75
N LEU A 72 -2.25 -2.52 4.96
CA LEU A 72 -2.13 -2.15 3.55
C LEU A 72 -2.68 -3.29 2.72
N ILE A 73 -3.49 -2.95 1.72
CA ILE A 73 -3.97 -3.88 0.72
C ILE A 73 -3.28 -3.54 -0.60
N ALA A 74 -2.51 -4.49 -1.13
CA ALA A 74 -1.96 -4.42 -2.47
C ALA A 74 -3.01 -5.00 -3.43
N PHE A 75 -3.52 -4.16 -4.33
CA PHE A 75 -4.62 -4.48 -5.22
C PHE A 75 -4.31 -3.96 -6.62
N ASN A 76 -4.38 -4.83 -7.62
CA ASN A 76 -4.10 -4.49 -9.00
C ASN A 76 -5.36 -4.65 -9.84
N VAL A 77 -5.54 -3.79 -10.85
CA VAL A 77 -6.67 -3.85 -11.78
C VAL A 77 -6.15 -3.99 -13.19
N ASN A 78 -6.57 -5.05 -13.88
CA ASN A 78 -6.12 -5.41 -15.21
C ASN A 78 -6.96 -4.70 -16.26
N LEU A 79 -6.30 -4.07 -17.21
CA LEU A 79 -6.94 -3.36 -18.31
C LEU A 79 -6.76 -4.17 -19.59
N GLY A 80 -7.81 -4.27 -20.42
CA GLY A 80 -7.78 -4.98 -21.71
C GLY A 80 -7.07 -4.18 -22.80
N THR A 81 -5.87 -3.70 -22.52
CA THR A 81 -4.99 -2.96 -23.42
C THR A 81 -3.54 -3.20 -22.98
N ASP A 82 -2.60 -3.07 -23.90
CA ASP A 82 -1.15 -3.04 -23.64
C ASP A 82 -0.59 -1.60 -23.53
N ASN A 83 -1.46 -0.59 -23.67
CA ASN A 83 -1.05 0.81 -23.62
C ASN A 83 -0.82 1.30 -22.18
N ILE A 84 0.45 1.38 -21.78
CA ILE A 84 0.87 1.82 -20.44
C ILE A 84 0.46 3.26 -20.12
N GLU A 85 0.35 4.14 -21.12
CA GLU A 85 -0.06 5.52 -20.88
C GLU A 85 -1.50 5.60 -20.35
N ILE A 86 -2.37 4.67 -20.77
CA ILE A 86 -3.75 4.59 -20.28
C ILE A 86 -3.72 4.20 -18.79
N ALA A 87 -2.97 3.16 -18.42
CA ALA A 87 -2.82 2.76 -17.03
C ALA A 87 -2.23 3.88 -16.16
N ASP A 88 -1.23 4.61 -16.65
CA ASP A 88 -0.64 5.74 -15.92
C ASP A 88 -1.59 6.91 -15.74
N LYS A 89 -2.40 7.24 -16.76
CA LYS A 89 -3.45 8.27 -16.65
C LYS A 89 -4.50 7.87 -15.61
N ILE A 90 -4.94 6.61 -15.62
CA ILE A 90 -5.90 6.10 -14.63
C ILE A 90 -5.29 6.06 -13.23
N ALA A 91 -4.04 5.62 -13.09
CA ALA A 91 -3.32 5.62 -11.82
C ALA A 91 -3.19 7.03 -11.24
N LYS A 92 -2.92 8.05 -12.08
CA LYS A 92 -2.92 9.46 -11.68
C LYS A 92 -4.29 9.92 -11.17
N ALA A 93 -5.39 9.47 -11.79
CA ALA A 93 -6.73 9.84 -11.36
C ALA A 93 -7.07 9.31 -9.95
N VAL A 94 -6.53 8.17 -9.54
CA VAL A 94 -6.84 7.57 -8.23
C VAL A 94 -5.81 7.82 -7.14
N ARG A 95 -4.54 8.08 -7.46
CA ARG A 95 -3.49 8.23 -6.46
C ARG A 95 -3.52 9.60 -5.77
N HIS A 96 -3.27 9.60 -4.47
CA HIS A 96 -3.32 10.79 -3.64
C HIS A 96 -2.40 11.92 -4.13
N ILE A 97 -1.17 11.61 -4.51
CA ILE A 97 -0.16 12.60 -4.92
C ILE A 97 -0.57 13.40 -6.18
N SER A 98 -1.58 12.93 -6.92
CA SER A 98 -2.11 13.60 -8.11
C SER A 98 -3.51 14.16 -7.90
N GLY A 99 -3.97 14.28 -6.65
CA GLY A 99 -5.28 14.82 -6.30
C GLY A 99 -6.40 13.78 -6.25
N GLY A 100 -6.08 12.49 -6.40
CA GLY A 100 -7.03 11.38 -6.27
C GLY A 100 -7.36 11.05 -4.80
N TYR A 101 -7.68 9.79 -4.54
CA TYR A 101 -8.07 9.33 -3.22
C TYR A 101 -6.92 9.41 -2.21
N ARG A 102 -7.19 10.03 -1.05
CA ARG A 102 -6.29 9.94 0.10
C ARG A 102 -6.08 8.46 0.46
N TYR A 103 -4.89 8.10 0.93
CA TYR A 103 -4.51 6.72 1.28
C TYR A 103 -4.35 5.76 0.08
N VAL A 104 -4.39 6.26 -1.15
CA VAL A 104 -4.12 5.45 -2.35
C VAL A 104 -2.80 5.87 -2.98
N LYS A 105 -1.91 4.90 -3.18
CA LYS A 105 -0.72 5.03 -4.04
C LYS A 105 -0.94 4.13 -5.25
N ALA A 106 -0.76 4.63 -6.46
CA ALA A 106 -0.97 3.85 -7.67
C ALA A 106 0.01 4.22 -8.80
N MET A 107 0.28 3.26 -9.67
CA MET A 107 1.08 3.43 -10.90
C MET A 107 0.64 2.45 -11.99
N GLY A 108 0.91 2.78 -13.25
CA GLY A 108 0.78 1.84 -14.35
C GLY A 108 1.90 0.81 -14.31
N VAL A 109 1.58 -0.45 -14.64
CA VAL A 109 2.54 -1.54 -14.75
C VAL A 109 2.21 -2.38 -15.98
N GLU A 110 3.22 -2.75 -16.77
CA GLU A 110 3.07 -3.67 -17.90
C GLU A 110 3.15 -5.13 -17.43
N LEU A 111 2.22 -5.97 -17.88
CA LEU A 111 2.30 -7.42 -17.79
C LEU A 111 2.63 -8.00 -19.17
N LYS A 112 3.92 -7.97 -19.52
CA LYS A 112 4.41 -8.37 -20.85
C LYS A 112 3.96 -9.77 -21.27
N GLU A 113 3.97 -10.73 -20.34
CA GLU A 113 3.55 -12.12 -20.60
C GLU A 113 2.07 -12.26 -20.96
N LYS A 114 1.24 -11.32 -20.51
CA LYS A 114 -0.21 -11.33 -20.75
C LYS A 114 -0.63 -10.36 -21.85
N GLY A 115 0.29 -9.57 -22.39
CA GLY A 115 -0.01 -8.53 -23.38
C GLY A 115 -1.01 -7.49 -22.88
N ILE A 116 -1.00 -7.18 -21.58
CA ILE A 116 -1.90 -6.21 -20.95
C ILE A 116 -1.15 -5.29 -19.98
N VAL A 117 -1.81 -4.21 -19.56
CA VAL A 117 -1.35 -3.33 -18.49
C VAL A 117 -2.27 -3.41 -17.28
N GLN A 118 -1.73 -3.02 -16.13
CA GLN A 118 -2.42 -2.95 -14.86
C GLN A 118 -2.30 -1.57 -14.24
N VAL A 119 -3.34 -1.16 -13.52
CA VAL A 119 -3.21 -0.15 -12.47
C VAL A 119 -2.83 -0.89 -11.20
N SER A 120 -1.55 -0.84 -10.82
CA SER A 120 -1.09 -1.40 -9.55
C SER A 120 -1.26 -0.37 -8.44
N MET A 121 -1.86 -0.77 -7.31
CA MET A 121 -2.11 0.16 -6.21
C MET A 121 -1.93 -0.44 -4.81
N ASN A 122 -1.56 0.45 -3.89
CA ASN A 122 -1.55 0.20 -2.47
C ASN A 122 -2.60 1.08 -1.78
N LEU A 123 -3.58 0.43 -1.15
CA LEU A 123 -4.53 1.06 -0.24
C LEU A 123 -3.92 1.05 1.16
N THR A 124 -3.33 2.17 1.55
CA THR A 124 -2.64 2.33 2.85
C THR A 124 -3.60 2.45 4.04
N ASN A 125 -4.88 2.70 3.77
CA ASN A 125 -5.95 2.67 4.77
C ASN A 125 -7.29 2.35 4.08
N TYR A 126 -7.63 1.07 4.01
CA TYR A 126 -8.84 0.61 3.31
C TYR A 126 -10.15 1.07 3.96
N LYS A 127 -10.15 1.32 5.28
CA LYS A 127 -11.33 1.81 6.00
C LYS A 127 -11.74 3.21 5.57
N LYS A 128 -10.78 4.02 5.11
CA LYS A 128 -11.02 5.40 4.63
C LYS A 128 -11.18 5.48 3.11
N SER A 129 -10.41 4.69 2.39
CA SER A 129 -10.49 4.56 0.93
C SER A 129 -10.70 3.10 0.56
N PRO A 130 -11.97 2.64 0.55
CA PRO A 130 -12.29 1.23 0.40
C PRO A 130 -12.09 0.73 -1.03
N ILE A 131 -11.84 -0.58 -1.16
CA ILE A 131 -11.49 -1.24 -2.44
C ILE A 131 -12.53 -0.91 -3.51
N PHE A 132 -13.81 -1.15 -3.22
CA PHE A 132 -14.90 -0.95 -4.19
C PHE A 132 -14.93 0.47 -4.78
N ARG A 133 -14.65 1.50 -3.97
CA ARG A 133 -14.72 2.90 -4.40
C ARG A 133 -13.60 3.24 -5.38
N VAL A 134 -12.39 2.80 -5.07
CA VAL A 134 -11.22 3.03 -5.92
C VAL A 134 -11.34 2.21 -7.21
N PHE A 135 -11.78 0.95 -7.09
CA PHE A 135 -12.00 0.07 -8.23
C PHE A 135 -13.08 0.58 -9.19
N GLU A 136 -14.22 1.07 -8.69
CA GLU A 136 -15.26 1.68 -9.54
C GLU A 136 -14.79 2.96 -10.24
N THR A 137 -13.91 3.73 -9.60
CA THR A 137 -13.29 4.89 -10.26
C THR A 137 -12.39 4.45 -11.40
N ILE A 138 -11.58 3.40 -11.19
CA ILE A 138 -10.74 2.82 -12.25
C ILE A 138 -11.60 2.31 -13.40
N LYS A 139 -12.71 1.61 -13.12
CA LYS A 139 -13.64 1.16 -14.16
C LYS A 139 -14.20 2.32 -14.98
N ARG A 140 -14.64 3.40 -14.32
CA ARG A 140 -15.15 4.61 -15.00
C ARG A 140 -14.06 5.29 -15.83
N GLU A 141 -12.86 5.44 -15.29
CA GLU A 141 -11.74 6.03 -16.02
C GLU A 141 -11.32 5.17 -17.22
N ALA A 142 -11.26 3.84 -17.08
CA ALA A 142 -10.98 2.92 -18.18
C ALA A 142 -12.03 3.01 -19.29
N GLN A 143 -13.32 3.11 -18.91
CA GLN A 143 -14.42 3.29 -19.86
C GLN A 143 -14.28 4.55 -20.71
N ARG A 144 -13.74 5.66 -20.16
CA ARG A 144 -13.48 6.90 -20.93
C ARG A 144 -12.49 6.70 -22.08
N TYR A 145 -11.63 5.70 -21.97
CA TYR A 145 -10.68 5.31 -23.02
C TYR A 145 -11.18 4.16 -23.90
N GLY A 146 -12.42 3.67 -23.69
CA GLY A 146 -12.94 2.50 -24.40
C GLY A 146 -12.23 1.18 -24.02
N VAL A 147 -11.54 1.15 -22.87
CA VAL A 147 -10.77 0.00 -22.42
C VAL A 147 -11.55 -0.78 -21.35
N PRO A 148 -11.75 -2.09 -21.51
CA PRO A 148 -12.42 -2.89 -20.50
C PRO A 148 -11.49 -3.18 -19.32
N VAL A 149 -12.06 -3.30 -18.12
CA VAL A 149 -11.38 -3.97 -17.00
C VAL A 149 -11.56 -5.48 -17.18
N VAL A 150 -10.46 -6.21 -17.32
CA VAL A 150 -10.46 -7.66 -17.64
C VAL A 150 -10.18 -8.54 -16.42
N GLY A 151 -9.96 -7.93 -15.26
CA GLY A 151 -9.75 -8.63 -13.99
C GLY A 151 -9.15 -7.73 -12.93
N SER A 152 -8.97 -8.28 -11.74
CA SER A 152 -8.28 -7.64 -10.64
C SER A 152 -7.64 -8.69 -9.75
N GLU A 153 -6.63 -8.28 -8.98
CA GLU A 153 -5.82 -9.19 -8.18
C GLU A 153 -5.51 -8.58 -6.82
N ILE A 154 -5.65 -9.37 -5.76
CA ILE A 154 -5.13 -9.04 -4.44
C ILE A 154 -3.77 -9.73 -4.30
N ILE A 155 -2.74 -8.95 -3.96
CA ILE A 155 -1.40 -9.47 -3.73
C ILE A 155 -1.21 -9.74 -2.23
N GLY A 156 -1.10 -11.02 -1.87
CA GLY A 156 -0.92 -11.46 -0.49
C GLY A 156 -2.24 -11.57 0.28
N MET A 157 -2.24 -11.16 1.54
CA MET A 157 -3.40 -11.27 2.44
C MET A 157 -4.22 -9.98 2.48
N VAL A 158 -5.50 -10.12 2.79
CA VAL A 158 -6.45 -9.01 2.90
C VAL A 158 -7.27 -9.14 4.19
N PRO A 159 -7.57 -8.04 4.90
CA PRO A 159 -8.50 -8.08 6.03
C PRO A 159 -9.91 -8.50 5.60
N LEU A 160 -10.54 -9.42 6.36
CA LEU A 160 -11.91 -9.89 6.09
C LEU A 160 -12.90 -8.72 5.96
N GLN A 161 -12.78 -7.71 6.82
CA GLN A 161 -13.63 -6.52 6.78
C GLN A 161 -13.65 -5.85 5.40
N ALA A 162 -12.49 -5.74 4.73
CA ALA A 162 -12.41 -5.09 3.41
C ALA A 162 -13.19 -5.85 2.33
N LEU A 163 -13.20 -7.19 2.41
CA LEU A 163 -13.96 -8.05 1.51
C LEU A 163 -15.46 -7.94 1.78
N VAL A 164 -15.87 -8.00 3.05
CA VAL A 164 -17.27 -7.90 3.46
C VAL A 164 -17.87 -6.55 3.06
N GLU A 165 -17.15 -5.45 3.29
CA GLU A 165 -17.58 -4.11 2.87
C GLU A 165 -17.74 -4.00 1.35
N THR A 166 -16.81 -4.59 0.59
CA THR A 166 -16.88 -4.62 -0.87
C THR A 166 -18.09 -5.43 -1.35
N PHE A 167 -18.31 -6.61 -0.77
CA PHE A 167 -19.46 -7.46 -1.07
C PHE A 167 -20.79 -6.78 -0.75
N ALA A 168 -20.93 -6.23 0.46
CA ALA A 168 -22.11 -5.51 0.89
C ALA A 168 -22.39 -4.29 -0.01
N TRP A 169 -21.35 -3.56 -0.40
CA TRP A 169 -21.49 -2.42 -1.31
C TRP A 169 -21.99 -2.85 -2.70
N TYR A 170 -21.46 -3.91 -3.30
CA TYR A 170 -21.91 -4.35 -4.61
C TYR A 170 -23.35 -4.88 -4.62
N LEU A 171 -23.76 -5.57 -3.55
CA LEU A 171 -25.08 -6.14 -3.43
C LEU A 171 -26.11 -5.21 -2.76
N GLN A 172 -25.69 -4.03 -2.31
CA GLN A 172 -26.53 -3.06 -1.60
C GLN A 172 -27.23 -3.69 -0.38
N ILE A 173 -26.48 -4.49 0.39
CA ILE A 173 -27.02 -5.15 1.59
C ILE A 173 -26.92 -4.19 2.77
N ASP A 174 -28.07 -3.87 3.35
CA ASP A 174 -28.15 -3.06 4.55
C ASP A 174 -27.64 -3.82 5.79
N ASP A 175 -26.88 -3.12 6.63
CA ASP A 175 -26.38 -3.60 7.92
C ASP A 175 -25.72 -5.00 7.85
N PHE A 176 -24.77 -5.14 6.91
CA PHE A 176 -23.99 -6.35 6.74
C PHE A 176 -22.55 -6.15 7.20
N GLY A 177 -22.14 -6.94 8.21
CA GLY A 177 -20.82 -6.89 8.81
C GLY A 177 -20.21 -8.28 9.01
N THR A 178 -18.96 -8.31 9.46
CA THR A 178 -18.20 -9.55 9.70
C THR A 178 -18.86 -10.45 10.75
N ASN A 179 -19.64 -9.87 11.67
CA ASN A 179 -20.45 -10.57 12.67
C ASN A 179 -21.56 -11.46 12.07
N ARG A 180 -21.87 -11.34 10.77
CA ARG A 180 -22.84 -12.18 10.06
C ARG A 180 -22.17 -13.24 9.19
N ILE A 181 -20.85 -13.39 9.26
CA ILE A 181 -20.08 -14.43 8.57
C ILE A 181 -19.90 -15.64 9.50
N ILE A 182 -20.28 -16.83 9.02
CA ILE A 182 -20.28 -18.06 9.83
C ILE A 182 -18.86 -18.39 10.29
N GLU A 183 -17.88 -18.37 9.38
CA GLU A 183 -16.48 -18.66 9.66
C GLU A 183 -15.89 -17.71 10.70
N GLN A 184 -16.25 -16.42 10.65
CA GLN A 184 -15.82 -15.44 11.65
C GLN A 184 -16.38 -15.79 13.03
N LYS A 185 -17.66 -16.15 13.13
CA LYS A 185 -18.26 -16.58 14.40
C LYS A 185 -17.62 -17.87 14.92
N LEU A 186 -17.32 -18.82 14.04
CA LEU A 186 -16.65 -20.07 14.42
C LEU A 186 -15.26 -19.79 14.99
N ILE A 187 -14.45 -18.96 14.32
CA ILE A 187 -13.12 -18.55 14.80
C ILE A 187 -13.21 -17.84 16.16
N GLU A 188 -14.19 -16.96 16.35
CA GLU A 188 -14.41 -16.30 17.65
C GLU A 188 -14.79 -17.26 18.76
N GLN A 189 -15.53 -18.34 18.47
CA GLN A 189 -15.87 -19.36 19.48
C GLN A 189 -14.66 -20.25 19.80
N LEU A 190 -13.89 -20.63 18.78
CA LEU A 190 -12.69 -21.46 18.95
C LEU A 190 -11.59 -20.72 19.73
N THR A 191 -11.44 -19.42 19.54
CA THR A 191 -10.42 -18.60 20.23
C THR A 191 -10.84 -18.13 21.62
N LYS A 192 -12.14 -18.19 21.98
CA LYS A 192 -12.64 -17.91 23.35
C LYS A 192 -12.43 -19.06 24.34
N GLY A 193 -12.05 -20.24 23.86
CA GLY A 193 -11.80 -21.42 24.68
C GLY A 193 -10.37 -21.55 25.21
N GLU A 194 -9.48 -20.60 24.90
CA GLU A 194 -8.10 -20.46 25.40
C GLU A 194 -7.99 -19.28 26.36
#